data_AF-Q0FI92-F1
#
_entry.id   AF-Q0FI92-F1
#
_cell.length_a   1.000
_cell.length_b   1.000
_cell.length_c   1.000
_cell.angle_alpha   90.00
_cell.angle_beta   90.00
_cell.angle_gamma   90.00
#
_symmetry.space_group_name_H-M   'P 1'
#
loop_
_entity.id
_entity.type
_entity.pdbx_description
1 polymer ?
#
loop_
_entity_poly.entity_id
_entity_poly.type
_entity_poly.pdbx_seq_one_letter_code
_entity_poly.pdbx_strand_id
1 'polypeptide(L)' 'MLKEWTNMQVVECETVDGGTVTVFKQTDGEHRRYVLGNGREVMNNADGTFTIPETATDLTVVSI' A
#
# COMPACT_ATOMS: atom_id res chain seq x y z
N MET A 1 2.83 -2.17 -24.65
CA MET A 1 3.86 -2.55 -23.66
C MET A 1 3.17 -2.64 -22.31
N LEU A 2 3.34 -3.76 -21.59
CA LEU A 2 2.93 -3.83 -20.19
C LEU A 2 3.88 -2.91 -19.43
N LYS A 3 3.34 -1.92 -18.72
CA LYS A 3 4.16 -1.00 -17.94
C LYS A 3 4.80 -1.78 -16.78
N GLU A 4 6.13 -1.74 -16.69
CA GLU A 4 6.88 -2.43 -15.63
C GLU A 4 6.84 -1.61 -14.34
N TRP A 5 6.07 -2.10 -13.36
CA TRP A 5 6.02 -1.49 -12.04
C TRP A 5 7.26 -1.88 -11.22
N THR A 6 7.96 -0.88 -10.69
CA THR A 6 9.12 -1.06 -9.83
C THR A 6 8.82 -0.59 -8.41
N ASN A 7 9.23 -1.37 -7.41
CA ASN A 7 9.11 -0.99 -6.00
C ASN A 7 10.09 0.15 -5.67
N MET A 8 9.56 1.26 -5.13
CA MET A 8 10.34 2.39 -4.64
C MET A 8 10.50 2.39 -3.12
N GLN A 9 9.47 1.93 -2.40
CA GLN A 9 9.43 1.94 -0.94
C GLN A 9 8.58 0.77 -0.44
N VAL A 10 8.94 0.27 0.74
CA VAL A 10 8.20 -0.74 1.49
C VAL A 10 7.78 -0.11 2.82
N VAL A 11 6.51 -0.27 3.20
CA VAL A 11 5.91 0.26 4.43
C VAL A 11 5.21 -0.88 5.14
N GLU A 12 5.59 -1.14 6.39
CA GLU A 12 4.87 -2.09 7.25
C GLU A 12 3.69 -1.39 7.92
N CYS A 13 2.53 -2.00 7.81
CA CYS A 13 1.28 -1.52 8.37
C CYS A 13 0.65 -2.60 9.24
N GLU A 14 -0.16 -2.19 10.20
CA GLU A 14 -0.98 -3.06 11.04
C GLU A 14 -2.45 -2.85 10.66
N THR A 15 -3.18 -3.96 10.52
CA THR A 15 -4.64 -3.98 10.34
C THR A 15 -5.32 -3.73 11.69
N VAL A 16 -6.56 -3.27 11.67
CA VAL A 16 -7.37 -3.07 12.88
C VAL A 16 -7.50 -4.34 13.75
N ASP A 17 -7.33 -5.52 13.17
CA ASP A 17 -7.37 -6.82 13.85
C ASP A 17 -6.00 -7.25 14.43
N GLY A 18 -4.97 -6.39 14.37
CA GLY A 18 -3.61 -6.67 14.87
C GLY A 18 -2.75 -7.51 13.93
N GLY A 19 -3.18 -7.72 12.68
CA GLY A 19 -2.39 -8.40 11.66
C GLY A 19 -1.43 -7.45 10.95
N THR A 20 -0.18 -7.87 10.73
CA THR A 20 0.81 -7.09 9.97
C THR A 20 0.65 -7.31 8.46
N VAL A 21 0.67 -6.22 7.69
CA VAL A 21 0.64 -6.23 6.23
C VAL A 21 1.71 -5.30 5.66
N THR A 22 2.22 -5.63 4.48
CA THR A 22 3.24 -4.82 3.81
C THR A 22 2.63 -4.09 2.61
N VAL A 23 2.79 -2.77 2.59
CA VAL A 23 2.42 -1.88 1.49
C VAL A 23 3.67 -1.47 0.72
N PHE A 24 3.63 -1.62 -0.61
CA PHE A 24 4.68 -1.26 -1.54
C PHE A 24 4.28 -0.02 -2.32
N LYS A 25 5.11 1.01 -2.29
CA LYS A 25 5.01 2.13 -3.21
C LYS A 25 5.67 1.75 -4.52
N GLN A 26 4.92 1.77 -5.61
CA GLN A 26 5.41 1.40 -6.94
C GLN A 26 5.37 2.59 -7.90
N THR A 27 6.24 2.56 -8.92
CA THR A 27 6.24 3.48 -10.05
C THR A 27 6.37 2.73 -11.36
N ASP A 28 5.72 3.21 -12.42
CA ASP A 28 5.94 2.77 -13.80
C ASP A 28 6.78 3.78 -14.62
N GLY A 29 7.28 4.83 -13.96
CA GLY A 29 7.98 5.96 -14.57
C GLY A 29 7.12 7.20 -14.78
N GLU A 30 5.79 7.06 -14.89
CA GLU A 30 4.83 8.15 -15.10
C GLU A 30 3.83 8.29 -13.93
N HIS A 31 3.42 7.17 -13.37
CA HIS A 31 2.42 7.03 -12.32
C HIS A 31 3.04 6.40 -11.07
N ARG A 32 2.38 6.65 -9.94
CA ARG A 32 2.72 6.05 -8.66
C ARG A 32 1.48 5.42 -8.06
N ARG A 33 1.65 4.28 -7.39
CA ARG A 33 0.58 3.59 -6.67
C ARG A 33 1.10 2.96 -5.38
N TYR A 34 0.19 2.62 -4.48
CA TYR A 34 0.47 1.82 -3.31
C TYR A 34 -0.25 0.48 -3.46
N VAL A 35 0.45 -0.63 -3.23
CA VAL A 35 -0.11 -1.98 -3.36
C VAL A 35 0.29 -2.86 -2.20
N LEU A 36 -0.52 -3.85 -1.85
CA LEU A 36 -0.13 -4.93 -0.96
C LEU A 36 0.86 -5.88 -1.64
N GLY A 37 1.48 -6.79 -0.89
CA GLY A 37 2.39 -7.81 -1.43
C GLY A 37 1.78 -8.75 -2.47
N ASN A 38 0.45 -8.84 -2.53
CA ASN A 38 -0.29 -9.58 -3.55
C ASN A 38 -0.67 -8.72 -4.78
N GLY A 39 -0.21 -7.47 -4.86
CA GLY A 39 -0.47 -6.55 -5.96
C GLY A 39 -1.80 -5.80 -5.91
N ARG A 40 -2.63 -6.00 -4.87
CA ARG A 40 -3.88 -5.24 -4.70
C ARG A 40 -3.60 -3.79 -4.34
N GLU A 41 -4.28 -2.86 -5.00
CA GLU A 41 -4.11 -1.43 -4.75
C GLU A 41 -4.73 -1.01 -3.41
N VAL A 42 -4.06 -0.08 -2.73
CA VAL A 42 -4.55 0.56 -1.50
C VAL A 42 -4.56 2.07 -1.69
N MET A 43 -5.55 2.73 -1.08
CA MET A 43 -5.60 4.18 -1.06
C MET A 43 -4.77 4.71 0.10
N ASN A 44 -3.99 5.76 -0.12
CA ASN A 44 -3.34 6.49 0.96
C ASN A 44 -4.26 7.59 1.46
N ASN A 45 -4.50 7.62 2.77
CA ASN A 45 -5.36 8.59 3.42
C ASN A 45 -4.57 9.82 3.88
N ALA A 46 -5.26 10.94 4.10
CA ALA A 46 -4.64 12.21 4.50
C ALA A 46 -3.96 12.15 5.87
N ASP A 47 -4.37 11.22 6.73
CA ASP A 47 -3.80 10.97 8.06
C ASP A 47 -2.56 10.06 8.05
N GLY A 48 -2.14 9.59 6.86
CA GLY A 48 -1.00 8.69 6.69
C GLY A 48 -1.33 7.21 6.79
N THR A 49 -2.59 6.83 7.03
CA THR A 49 -3.05 5.43 6.95
C THR A 49 -3.26 4.99 5.50
N PHE A 50 -3.55 3.70 5.30
CA PHE A 50 -3.99 3.17 4.01
C PHE A 50 -5.32 2.45 4.13
N THR A 51 -6.18 2.53 3.11
CA THR A 51 -7.44 1.77 3.06
C THR A 51 -7.41 0.76 1.92
N ILE A 52 -7.81 -0.49 2.19
CA ILE A 52 -8.09 -1.50 1.17
C ILE A 52 -9.52 -1.28 0.65
N PRO A 53 -9.72 -0.80 -0.58
CA PRO A 53 -11.04 -0.38 -1.07
C PRO A 53 -12.03 -1.53 -1.18
N GLU A 54 -11.57 -2.76 -1.42
CA GLU A 54 -12.43 -3.94 -1.53
C GLU A 54 -13.10 -4.33 -0.20
N THR A 55 -12.44 -4.06 0.92
CA THR A 55 -12.89 -4.50 2.26
C THR A 55 -13.19 -3.34 3.20
N ALA A 56 -12.92 -2.10 2.77
CA ALA A 56 -12.96 -0.91 3.61
C ALA A 56 -12.13 -1.08 4.91
N THR A 57 -11.03 -1.83 4.83
CA THR A 57 -10.14 -2.08 5.96
C THR A 57 -9.05 -1.02 5.99
N ASP A 58 -8.91 -0.36 7.14
CA ASP A 58 -7.85 0.61 7.38
C ASP A 58 -6.57 -0.08 7.91
N LEU A 59 -5.44 0.43 7.45
CA LEU A 59 -4.09 -0.03 7.73
C LEU A 59 -3.31 1.13 8.35
N THR A 60 -2.84 0.93 9.56
CA THR A 60 -2.07 1.92 10.30
C THR A 60 -0.59 1.67 10.08
N VAL A 61 0.18 2.71 9.77
CA VAL A 61 1.64 2.57 9.58
C VAL A 61 2.31 2.30 10.93
N VAL A 62 3.13 1.25 11.01
CA VAL A 62 3.78 0.82 12.28
C VAL A 62 5.03 1.66 12.62
N SER A 63 5.37 2.63 11.77
CA SER A 63 6.59 3.45 11.74
C SER A 63 7.76 2.81 10.98
N ILE A 64 8.59 3.68 10.41
CA ILE A 64 9.79 3.42 9.59
C ILE A 64 11.02 3.44 10.50
#